data_AF-A0A812VHB5-F1
#
_entry.id   AF-A0A812VHB5-F1
#
_cell.length_a   1.000
_cell.length_b   1.000
_cell.length_c   1.000
_cell.angle_alpha   90.00
_cell.angle_beta   90.00
_cell.angle_gamma   90.00
#
_symmetry.space_group_name_H-M   'P 1'
#
loop_
_entity.id
_entity.type
_entity.pdbx_description
1 polymer ?
#
loop_
_entity_poly.entity_id
_entity_poly.type
_entity_poly.pdbx_seq_one_letter_code
_entity_poly.pdbx_strand_id
1 'polypeptide(L)'
;MGNLCCPAAAPSPVIVHIYDVTGTAPLKVVNEVLRPFGTGAFHAAVEVHGREWSYGQTVRGHGIFENQPGECQEHSYREAIHMGYTDFSPFEVQSLISEMAKRWPGREYNVLNKNCCHFSDELCQLLGVGQLPSWVLP
;
A
#
# COMPACT_ATOMS: atom_id res chain seq x y z
N MET A 1 35.44 0.81 -30.80
CA MET A 1 34.87 0.13 -29.62
C MET A 1 33.72 0.98 -29.13
N GLY A 2 32.51 0.70 -29.62
CA GLY A 2 31.32 1.48 -29.25
C GLY A 2 30.74 0.91 -27.96
N ASN A 3 30.65 1.73 -26.92
CA ASN A 3 29.88 1.39 -25.72
C ASN A 3 28.41 1.32 -26.13
N LEU A 4 27.87 0.11 -26.26
CA LEU A 4 26.42 -0.08 -26.20
C LEU A 4 26.00 0.23 -24.76
N CYS A 5 25.58 1.48 -24.51
CA CYS A 5 24.76 1.74 -23.34
C CYS A 5 23.45 0.97 -23.55
N CYS A 6 23.18 0.00 -22.67
CA CYS A 6 21.84 -0.54 -22.55
C CYS A 6 20.87 0.63 -22.34
N PRO A 7 19.70 0.65 -23.01
CA PRO A 7 18.67 1.64 -22.68
C PRO A 7 18.39 1.55 -21.18
N ALA A 8 18.36 2.69 -20.49
CA ALA A 8 17.80 2.73 -19.15
C ALA A 8 16.39 2.13 -19.20
N ALA A 9 16.06 1.24 -18.27
CA ALA A 9 14.72 0.67 -18.20
C ALA A 9 13.70 1.80 -18.10
N ALA A 10 12.57 1.70 -18.80
CA ALA A 10 11.53 2.71 -18.73
C ALA A 10 10.98 2.78 -17.29
N PRO A 11 10.69 4.00 -16.77
CA PRO A 11 10.06 4.16 -15.47
C PRO A 11 8.75 3.37 -15.39
N SER A 12 8.46 2.78 -14.23
CA SER A 12 7.29 1.93 -14.03
C SER A 12 6.17 2.66 -13.29
N PRO A 13 4.90 2.49 -13.68
CA PRO A 13 3.79 3.15 -13.02
C PRO A 13 3.63 2.65 -11.59
N VAL A 14 3.23 3.56 -10.70
CA VAL A 14 2.80 3.27 -9.34
C VAL A 14 1.33 3.63 -9.21
N ILE A 15 0.52 2.65 -8.84
CA ILE A 15 -0.94 2.76 -8.74
C ILE A 15 -1.33 2.43 -7.31
N VAL A 16 -2.27 3.18 -6.73
CA VAL A 16 -2.85 2.86 -5.43
C VAL A 16 -4.27 2.36 -5.64
N HIS A 17 -4.55 1.14 -5.20
CA HIS A 17 -5.88 0.59 -5.17
C HIS A 17 -6.56 0.92 -3.85
N ILE A 18 -7.78 1.47 -3.95
CA ILE A 18 -8.63 1.80 -2.81
C ILE A 18 -9.81 0.83 -2.78
N TYR A 19 -10.09 0.33 -1.59
CA TYR A 19 -11.23 -0.52 -1.31
C TYR A 19 -12.03 0.06 -0.16
N ASP A 20 -13.36 -0.02 -0.24
CA ASP A 20 -14.22 0.24 0.89
C ASP A 20 -14.17 -0.97 1.84
N VAL A 21 -13.91 -0.72 3.13
CA VAL A 21 -13.95 -1.75 4.17
C VAL A 21 -15.41 -2.10 4.44
N THR A 22 -15.93 -3.06 3.68
CA THR A 22 -17.32 -3.52 3.78
C THR A 22 -17.43 -4.78 4.65
N GLY A 23 -18.22 -4.70 5.73
CA GLY A 23 -18.91 -5.83 6.37
C GLY A 23 -18.09 -6.85 7.19
N THR A 24 -16.78 -7.00 6.97
CA THR A 24 -15.93 -7.98 7.69
C THR A 24 -15.16 -7.39 8.87
N ALA A 25 -14.95 -6.07 8.88
CA ALA A 25 -14.39 -5.39 10.04
C ALA A 25 -15.34 -5.51 11.24
N PRO A 26 -14.85 -5.79 12.46
CA PRO A 26 -15.71 -5.85 13.63
C PRO A 26 -16.56 -4.59 13.74
N LEU A 27 -17.87 -4.73 13.93
CA LEU A 27 -18.81 -3.61 14.01
C LEU A 27 -18.35 -2.52 15.00
N LYS A 28 -17.60 -2.89 16.04
CA LYS A 28 -16.95 -1.97 16.98
C LYS A 28 -15.93 -1.05 16.32
N VAL A 29 -15.09 -1.56 15.42
CA VAL A 29 -14.09 -0.77 14.69
C VAL A 29 -14.79 0.25 13.79
N VAL A 30 -15.83 -0.19 13.07
CA VAL A 30 -16.63 0.71 12.23
C VAL A 30 -17.33 1.78 13.08
N ASN A 31 -17.93 1.41 14.20
CA ASN A 31 -18.79 2.31 14.98
C ASN A 31 -18.06 3.25 15.94
N GLU A 32 -17.02 2.80 16.63
CA GLU A 32 -16.32 3.59 17.67
C GLU A 32 -15.13 4.35 17.11
N VAL A 33 -14.51 3.84 16.03
CA VAL A 33 -13.23 4.36 15.53
C VAL A 33 -13.40 5.14 14.23
N LEU A 34 -14.24 4.68 13.31
CA LEU A 34 -14.32 5.24 11.96
C LEU A 34 -15.44 6.28 11.78
N ARG A 35 -16.59 6.09 12.43
CA ARG A 35 -17.73 7.04 12.39
C ARG A 35 -17.40 8.48 12.86
N PRO A 36 -16.60 8.71 13.92
CA PRO A 36 -16.33 10.08 14.40
C PRO A 36 -15.49 10.93 13.44
N PHE A 37 -14.72 10.31 12.54
CA PHE A 37 -13.79 11.02 11.65
C PHE A 37 -14.39 11.42 10.31
N GLY A 38 -15.61 10.97 9.98
CA GLY A 38 -16.32 11.36 8.76
C GLY A 38 -15.64 10.93 7.44
N THR A 39 -14.47 10.30 7.52
CA THR A 39 -13.72 9.70 6.42
C THR A 39 -14.14 8.24 6.26
N GLY A 40 -14.21 7.77 5.02
CA GLY A 40 -14.53 6.36 4.74
C GLY A 40 -13.50 5.43 5.40
N ALA A 41 -13.93 4.22 5.76
CA ALA A 41 -13.02 3.18 6.18
C ALA A 41 -12.39 2.58 4.92
N PHE A 42 -11.20 3.02 4.57
CA PHE A 42 -10.50 2.57 3.37
C PHE A 42 -9.45 1.52 3.68
N HIS A 43 -9.32 0.56 2.78
CA HIS A 43 -8.12 -0.24 2.62
C HIS A 43 -7.35 0.31 1.41
N ALA A 44 -6.04 0.45 1.55
CA ALA A 44 -5.15 0.92 0.49
C ALA A 44 -4.06 -0.11 0.22
N ALA A 45 -3.71 -0.28 -1.05
CA ALA A 45 -2.62 -1.13 -1.50
C ALA A 45 -1.88 -0.49 -2.67
N VAL A 46 -0.55 -0.64 -2.72
CA VAL A 46 0.32 -0.05 -3.76
C VAL A 46 0.69 -1.10 -4.79
N GLU A 47 0.24 -0.94 -6.02
CA GLU A 47 0.69 -1.70 -7.17
C GLU A 47 1.96 -1.06 -7.77
N VAL A 48 2.99 -1.87 -7.96
CA VAL A 48 4.19 -1.54 -8.74
C VAL A 48 4.78 -2.83 -9.31
N HIS A 49 5.23 -2.79 -10.57
CA HIS A 49 5.74 -3.98 -11.29
C HIS A 49 4.76 -5.17 -11.31
N GLY A 50 3.44 -4.89 -11.40
CA GLY A 50 2.39 -5.90 -11.44
C GLY A 50 2.18 -6.67 -10.13
N ARG A 51 2.65 -6.11 -9.01
CA ARG A 51 2.51 -6.68 -7.67
C ARG A 51 1.88 -5.62 -6.76
N GLU A 52 0.81 -6.00 -6.08
CA GLU A 52 0.09 -5.14 -5.16
C GLU A 52 0.55 -5.42 -3.72
N TRP A 53 0.98 -4.39 -3.00
CA TRP A 53 1.52 -4.49 -1.65
C TRP A 53 0.63 -3.77 -0.65
N SER A 54 0.34 -4.42 0.47
CA SER A 54 -0.37 -3.78 1.58
C SER A 54 0.09 -4.31 2.93
N TYR A 55 -0.51 -3.80 4.00
CA TYR A 55 -0.17 -4.11 5.39
C TYR A 55 -1.41 -4.50 6.20
N GLY A 56 -1.30 -5.61 6.92
CA GLY A 56 -2.38 -6.20 7.70
C GLY A 56 -1.90 -6.77 9.04
N GLN A 57 -2.87 -7.14 9.88
CA GLN A 57 -2.58 -7.75 11.17
C GLN A 57 -2.16 -9.21 11.00
N THR A 58 -1.07 -9.60 11.66
CA THR A 58 -0.69 -11.02 11.82
C THR A 58 0.01 -11.27 13.15
N VAL A 59 -0.15 -12.49 13.68
CA VAL A 59 0.39 -12.91 14.98
C VAL A 59 1.91 -13.13 14.95
N ARG A 60 2.48 -13.43 13.77
CA ARG A 60 3.91 -13.73 13.61
C ARG A 60 4.48 -12.96 12.42
N GLY A 61 5.71 -12.46 12.57
CA GLY A 61 6.45 -11.80 11.49
C GLY A 61 6.00 -10.36 11.20
N HIS A 62 6.28 -9.91 9.98
CA HIS A 62 5.81 -8.63 9.45
C HIS A 62 4.36 -8.72 8.96
N GLY A 63 3.68 -7.58 8.91
CA GLY A 63 2.32 -7.48 8.40
C GLY A 63 2.21 -7.16 6.92
N ILE A 64 3.34 -6.95 6.24
CA ILE A 64 3.34 -6.68 4.79
C ILE A 64 2.99 -7.97 4.04
N PHE A 65 2.07 -7.88 3.08
CA PHE A 65 1.69 -8.97 2.18
C PHE A 65 1.58 -8.46 0.74
N GLU A 66 1.51 -9.40 -0.20
CA GLU A 66 1.32 -9.11 -1.63
C GLU A 66 0.08 -9.82 -2.18
N ASN A 67 -0.54 -9.22 -3.19
CA ASN A 67 -1.59 -9.82 -4.01
C ASN A 67 -1.33 -9.55 -5.50
N GLN A 68 -2.14 -10.17 -6.35
CA GLN A 68 -2.29 -9.66 -7.72
C GLN A 68 -3.05 -8.32 -7.68
N PRO A 69 -2.78 -7.41 -8.64
CA PRO A 69 -3.46 -6.12 -8.71
C PRO A 69 -4.99 -6.25 -8.74
N GLY A 70 -5.66 -5.51 -7.86
CA GLY A 70 -7.12 -5.53 -7.74
C GLY A 70 -7.67 -6.71 -6.93
N GLU A 71 -6.84 -7.64 -6.44
CA GLU A 71 -7.28 -8.90 -5.82
C GLU A 71 -7.24 -8.92 -4.28
N CYS A 72 -7.29 -7.77 -3.60
CA CYS A 72 -7.58 -7.75 -2.15
C CYS A 72 -9.06 -8.10 -1.87
N GLN A 73 -9.42 -9.39 -2.02
CA GLN A 73 -10.80 -9.91 -2.07
C GLN A 73 -11.60 -9.76 -0.76
N GLU A 74 -10.96 -9.41 0.36
CA GLU A 74 -11.64 -9.20 1.64
C GLU A 74 -12.40 -7.86 1.72
N HIS A 75 -12.28 -7.02 0.69
CA HIS A 75 -12.84 -5.66 0.63
C HIS A 75 -13.54 -5.38 -0.70
N SER A 76 -14.44 -4.39 -0.71
CA SER A 76 -15.13 -3.97 -1.93
C SER A 76 -14.26 -3.00 -2.71
N TYR A 77 -13.80 -3.38 -3.90
CA TYR A 77 -12.98 -2.51 -4.74
C TYR A 77 -13.72 -1.22 -5.09
N ARG A 78 -13.05 -0.08 -4.90
CA ARG A 78 -13.60 1.26 -5.13
C ARG A 78 -12.99 1.89 -6.37
N GLU A 79 -11.68 2.12 -6.37
CA GLU A 79 -10.98 2.84 -7.45
C GLU A 79 -9.47 2.58 -7.44
N ALA A 80 -8.81 2.97 -8.54
CA ALA A 80 -7.36 3.00 -8.66
C ALA A 80 -6.89 4.44 -8.93
N ILE A 81 -5.83 4.84 -8.25
CA ILE A 81 -5.25 6.19 -8.31
C ILE A 81 -3.84 6.09 -8.86
N HIS A 82 -3.58 6.70 -10.02
CA HIS A 82 -2.24 6.76 -10.59
C HIS A 82 -1.40 7.81 -9.85
N MET A 83 -0.37 7.35 -9.10
CA MET A 83 0.46 8.23 -8.27
C MET A 83 1.63 8.83 -9.04
N GLY A 84 2.11 8.16 -10.08
CA GLY A 84 3.27 8.59 -10.86
C GLY A 84 4.09 7.41 -11.35
N TYR A 85 5.36 7.67 -11.63
CA TYR A 85 6.31 6.66 -12.09
C TYR A 85 7.51 6.59 -11.15
N THR A 86 8.05 5.38 -10.98
CA THR A 86 9.27 5.13 -10.23
C THR A 86 10.36 4.56 -11.14
N ASP A 87 11.61 4.97 -10.89
CA ASP A 87 12.79 4.43 -11.56
C ASP A 87 13.32 3.15 -10.90
N PHE A 88 12.73 2.75 -9.76
CA PHE A 88 13.14 1.57 -9.02
C PHE A 88 12.85 0.31 -9.85
N SER A 89 13.86 -0.53 -10.00
CA SER A 89 13.72 -1.87 -10.57
C SER A 89 12.91 -2.79 -9.65
N PRO A 90 12.38 -3.92 -10.15
CA PRO A 90 11.69 -4.91 -9.31
C PRO A 90 12.53 -5.39 -8.12
N PHE A 91 13.85 -5.51 -8.30
CA PHE A 91 14.77 -5.93 -7.24
C PHE A 91 14.93 -4.85 -6.15
N GLU A 92 15.01 -3.58 -6.54
CA GLU A 92 15.09 -2.46 -5.62
C GLU A 92 13.78 -2.30 -4.83
N VAL A 93 12.62 -2.46 -5.49
CA VAL A 93 11.32 -2.49 -4.80
C VAL A 93 11.27 -3.63 -3.78
N GLN A 94 11.70 -4.85 -4.15
CA GLN A 94 11.70 -5.97 -3.21
C GLN A 94 12.63 -5.74 -2.01
N SER A 95 13.77 -5.10 -2.24
CA SER A 95 14.71 -4.71 -1.18
C SER A 95 14.11 -3.65 -0.26
N LEU A 96 13.44 -2.65 -0.84
CA LEU A 96 12.73 -1.61 -0.11
C LEU A 96 11.63 -2.20 0.78
N ILE A 97 10.79 -3.08 0.24
CA ILE A 97 9.75 -3.80 0.99
C ILE A 97 10.36 -4.60 2.15
N SER A 98 11.51 -5.25 1.92
CA SER A 98 12.22 -6.02 2.95
C SER A 98 12.73 -5.12 4.09
N GLU A 99 13.20 -3.91 3.77
CA GLU A 99 13.60 -2.92 4.77
C GLU A 99 12.39 -2.37 5.54
N MET A 100 11.27 -2.11 4.85
CA MET A 100 10.02 -1.71 5.50
C MET A 100 9.51 -2.81 6.44
N ALA A 101 9.58 -4.08 6.06
CA ALA A 101 9.12 -5.20 6.88
C ALA A 101 9.68 -5.21 8.31
N LYS A 102 10.89 -4.69 8.52
CA LYS A 102 11.52 -4.54 9.84
C LYS A 102 10.79 -3.54 10.75
N ARG A 103 10.13 -2.55 10.17
CA ARG A 103 9.41 -1.44 10.86
C ARG A 103 7.89 -1.64 10.86
N TRP A 104 7.40 -2.61 10.08
CA TRP A 104 6.00 -2.96 9.92
C TRP A 104 5.70 -4.39 10.45
N PRO A 105 5.92 -4.68 11.74
CA PRO A 105 5.56 -5.97 12.33
C PRO A 105 4.04 -6.13 12.39
N GLY A 106 3.50 -7.30 12.06
CA GLY A 106 2.04 -7.48 11.95
C GLY A 106 1.29 -7.31 13.26
N ARG A 107 1.95 -7.59 14.40
CA ARG A 107 1.39 -7.43 15.74
C ARG A 107 1.15 -5.97 16.16
N GLU A 108 1.77 -5.03 15.46
CA GLU A 108 1.61 -3.59 15.73
C GLU A 108 0.54 -2.93 14.85
N TYR A 109 -0.19 -3.73 14.05
CA TYR A 109 -1.29 -3.20 13.26
C TYR A 109 -2.30 -2.52 14.18
N ASN A 110 -2.60 -1.26 13.86
CA ASN A 110 -3.53 -0.42 14.59
C ASN A 110 -4.37 0.37 13.59
N VAL A 111 -5.69 0.22 13.70
CA VAL A 111 -6.66 0.84 12.78
C VAL A 111 -6.52 2.35 12.69
N LEU A 112 -6.08 3.02 13.76
CA LEU A 112 -5.99 4.49 13.81
C LEU A 112 -4.64 5.04 13.37
N ASN A 113 -3.53 4.42 13.77
CA ASN A 113 -2.21 5.06 13.64
C ASN A 113 -1.12 4.19 13.00
N LYS A 114 -1.44 2.95 12.60
CA LYS A 114 -0.50 2.04 11.94
C LYS A 114 -1.27 0.98 11.15
N ASN A 115 -1.85 1.39 10.03
CA ASN A 115 -2.68 0.56 9.17
C ASN A 115 -2.17 0.54 7.72
N CYS A 116 -2.93 -0.09 6.82
CA CYS A 116 -2.63 -0.17 5.39
C CYS A 116 -2.48 1.19 4.68
N CYS A 117 -3.25 2.22 5.06
CA CYS A 117 -3.12 3.57 4.48
C CYS A 117 -1.78 4.20 4.86
N HIS A 118 -1.36 4.10 6.13
CA HIS A 118 -0.08 4.62 6.58
C HIS A 118 1.11 3.91 5.89
N PHE A 119 1.00 2.60 5.74
CA PHE A 119 2.00 1.81 5.00
C PHE A 119 2.08 2.24 3.53
N SER A 120 0.92 2.34 2.87
CA SER A 120 0.83 2.69 1.45
C SER A 120 1.37 4.10 1.18
N ASP A 121 1.08 5.05 2.08
CA ASP A 121 1.62 6.40 2.02
C ASP A 121 3.14 6.42 2.16
N GLU A 122 3.69 5.71 3.16
CA GLU A 122 5.13 5.62 3.31
C GLU A 122 5.79 4.97 2.08
N LEU A 123 5.20 3.91 1.53
CA LEU A 123 5.71 3.24 0.33
C LEU A 123 5.67 4.17 -0.89
N CYS A 124 4.59 4.91 -1.12
CA CYS A 124 4.49 5.90 -2.20
C CYS A 124 5.57 6.98 -2.08
N GLN A 125 5.82 7.48 -0.87
CA GLN A 125 6.88 8.46 -0.63
C GLN A 125 8.26 7.88 -0.94
N LEU A 126 8.54 6.65 -0.49
CA LEU A 126 9.82 5.98 -0.73
C LEU A 126 10.05 5.61 -2.21
N LEU A 127 8.98 5.33 -2.96
CA LEU A 127 9.03 5.11 -4.41
C LEU A 127 9.18 6.41 -5.21
N GLY A 128 9.11 7.58 -4.56
CA GLY A 128 9.28 8.89 -5.18
C GLY A 128 8.03 9.47 -5.85
N VAL A 129 6.85 8.90 -5.58
CA VAL A 129 5.58 9.33 -6.21
C VAL A 129 4.71 10.21 -5.31
N GLY A 130 5.24 10.62 -4.15
CA GLY A 130 4.59 11.54 -3.22
C GLY A 130 3.70 10.84 -2.19
N GLN A 131 2.85 11.63 -1.52
CA GLN A 131 1.91 11.16 -0.50
C GLN A 131 0.58 10.74 -1.12
N LEU A 132 -0.16 9.90 -0.42
CA LEU A 132 -1.55 9.58 -0.76
C LEU A 132 -2.43 10.84 -0.73
N PRO A 133 -3.54 10.84 -1.48
CA PRO A 133 -4.56 11.86 -1.34
C PRO A 133 -5.05 11.96 0.11
N SER A 134 -5.23 13.20 0.59
CA SER A 134 -5.58 13.49 1.98
C SER A 134 -6.92 12.88 2.44
N TRP A 135 -7.78 12.47 1.52
CA TRP A 135 -9.04 11.80 1.84
C TRP A 135 -8.88 10.29 2.10
N VAL A 136 -7.75 9.69 1.74
CA VAL A 136 -7.42 8.26 1.99
C VAL A 136 -6.74 8.09 3.35
N LEU A 137 -5.97 9.09 3.80
CA LEU A 137 -5.30 9.08 5.08
C LEU A 137 -6.28 9.44 6.22
N PRO A 138 -6.31 8.66 7.32
CA PRO A 138 -7.15 8.94 8.48
C PRO A 138 -6.62 10.10 9.36
#